data_AF-A0A960EZE8-F1
#
_entry.id   AF-A0A960EZE8-F1
#
_cell.length_a   1.000
_cell.length_b   1.000
_cell.length_c   1.000
_cell.angle_alpha   90.00
_cell.angle_beta   90.00
_cell.angle_gamma   90.00
#
_symmetry.space_group_name_H-M   'P 1'
#
loop_
_entity.id
_entity.type
_entity.pdbx_description
1 polymer ?
#
loop_
_entity_poly.entity_id
_entity_poly.type
_entity_poly.pdbx_seq_one_letter_code
_entity_poly.pdbx_strand_id
1 'polypeptide(L)'
;VRFDFPNTGLRWAMPGGGLEPGETHLDALRRELAEEVGLADPPAGVHVWDRLHIIPFIDGRWDGQRERFFLVPTERFEPAPHLTWPELNAEYVFELRWWHLDEIADGLPFVPAGMAGHLRRLALEGPPNSPIEVGV
;
A
#
# COMPACT_ATOMS: atom_id res chain seq x y z
N VAL A 1 1.69 2.03 -6.33
CA VAL A 1 0.91 3.19 -6.81
C VAL A 1 1.73 4.46 -6.60
N ARG A 2 1.89 5.30 -7.63
CA ARG A 2 2.55 6.62 -7.52
C ARG A 2 1.49 7.70 -7.33
N PHE A 3 1.64 8.45 -6.25
CA PHE A 3 0.87 9.64 -5.97
C PHE A 3 1.72 10.89 -6.20
N ASP A 4 1.10 11.98 -6.64
CA ASP A 4 1.73 13.30 -6.73
C ASP A 4 0.86 14.36 -6.04
N PHE A 5 1.15 14.60 -4.76
CA PHE A 5 0.36 15.52 -3.94
C PHE A 5 0.92 16.95 -3.99
N PRO A 6 0.07 17.99 -4.12
CA PRO A 6 0.53 19.38 -4.25
C PRO A 6 1.47 19.88 -3.13
N ASN A 7 1.29 19.40 -1.90
CA ASN A 7 2.00 19.92 -0.72
C ASN A 7 3.08 18.97 -0.18
N THR A 8 2.91 17.67 -0.36
CA THR A 8 3.83 16.64 0.17
C THR A 8 4.72 16.05 -0.93
N GLY A 9 4.40 16.29 -2.20
CA GLY A 9 5.13 15.84 -3.38
C GLY A 9 4.88 14.37 -3.70
N LEU A 10 5.73 13.85 -4.58
CA LEU A 10 5.66 12.48 -5.08
C LEU A 10 5.79 11.45 -3.94
N ARG A 11 4.90 10.45 -3.92
CA ARG A 11 4.98 9.29 -3.03
C ARG A 11 4.68 7.99 -3.78
N TRP A 12 5.29 6.90 -3.32
CA TRP A 12 4.94 5.54 -3.73
C TRP A 12 4.31 4.80 -2.55
N ALA A 13 3.16 4.17 -2.75
CA ALA A 13 2.53 3.32 -1.74
C ALA A 13 2.03 2.00 -2.35
N MET A 14 1.69 1.06 -1.49
CA MET A 14 1.01 -0.18 -1.87
C MET A 14 -0.45 0.13 -2.26
N PRO A 15 -1.07 -0.67 -3.15
CA PRO A 15 -2.51 -0.59 -3.35
C PRO A 15 -3.25 -0.98 -2.07
N GLY A 16 -4.38 -0.35 -1.81
CA GLY A 16 -5.20 -0.56 -0.63
C GLY A 16 -6.02 0.67 -0.26
N GLY A 17 -7.04 0.45 0.57
CA GLY A 17 -7.94 1.50 1.02
C GLY A 17 -8.62 1.16 2.34
N GLY A 18 -9.63 1.96 2.67
CA GLY A 18 -10.32 1.90 3.95
C GLY A 18 -11.22 0.67 4.08
N LEU A 19 -11.49 0.28 5.33
CA LEU A 19 -12.54 -0.70 5.62
C LEU A 19 -13.92 -0.07 5.45
N GLU A 20 -14.79 -0.75 4.72
CA GLU A 20 -16.22 -0.42 4.71
C GLU A 20 -16.95 -1.08 5.90
N PRO A 21 -18.14 -0.58 6.28
CA PRO A 21 -18.92 -1.15 7.37
C PRO A 21 -19.23 -2.64 7.16
N GLY A 22 -18.72 -3.48 8.07
CA GLY A 22 -18.95 -4.92 8.06
C GLY A 22 -17.88 -5.74 7.32
N GLU A 23 -16.90 -5.11 6.69
CA GLU A 23 -15.79 -5.81 6.03
C GLU A 23 -14.76 -6.35 7.04
N THR A 24 -14.25 -7.54 6.77
CA THR A 24 -12.96 -7.95 7.36
C THR A 24 -11.81 -7.31 6.59
N HIS A 25 -10.61 -7.31 7.18
CA HIS A 25 -9.42 -6.80 6.49
C HIS A 25 -9.08 -7.59 5.21
N LEU A 26 -9.41 -8.88 5.18
CA LEU A 26 -9.20 -9.70 3.99
C LEU A 26 -10.26 -9.44 2.91
N ASP A 27 -11.46 -8.98 3.30
CA ASP A 27 -12.50 -8.59 2.33
C ASP A 27 -12.12 -7.27 1.66
N ALA A 28 -11.76 -6.26 2.46
CA ALA A 28 -11.24 -5.00 1.94
C ALA A 28 -10.00 -5.21 1.07
N LEU A 29 -9.04 -6.04 1.51
CA LEU A 29 -7.85 -6.37 0.69
C LEU A 29 -8.23 -6.92 -0.69
N ARG A 30 -9.21 -7.82 -0.77
CA ARG A 30 -9.66 -8.39 -2.06
C ARG A 30 -10.35 -7.35 -2.92
N ARG A 31 -11.25 -6.55 -2.33
CA ARG A 31 -11.96 -5.47 -3.03
C ARG A 31 -10.96 -4.46 -3.61
N GLU A 32 -10.06 -3.94 -2.79
CA GLU A 32 -9.08 -2.93 -3.19
C GLU A 32 -8.10 -3.47 -4.25
N LEU A 33 -7.62 -4.71 -4.11
CA LEU A 33 -6.77 -5.31 -5.14
C LEU A 33 -7.49 -5.49 -6.48
N ALA A 34 -8.78 -5.81 -6.47
CA ALA A 34 -9.58 -5.86 -7.69
C ALA A 34 -9.79 -4.45 -8.26
N GLU A 35 -10.15 -3.48 -7.42
CA GLU A 35 -10.48 -2.10 -7.84
C GLU A 35 -9.27 -1.31 -8.35
N GLU A 36 -8.17 -1.34 -7.62
CA GLU A 36 -7.02 -0.47 -7.89
C GLU A 36 -6.03 -1.05 -8.88
N VAL A 37 -5.95 -2.38 -8.98
CA VAL A 37 -4.95 -3.04 -9.84
C VAL A 37 -5.52 -4.17 -10.70
N GLY A 38 -6.81 -4.52 -10.56
CA GLY A 38 -7.43 -5.56 -11.39
C GLY A 38 -7.10 -7.00 -10.98
N LEU A 39 -6.58 -7.22 -9.76
CA LEU A 39 -6.28 -8.56 -9.26
C LEU A 39 -7.53 -9.18 -8.61
N ALA A 40 -8.27 -9.95 -9.40
CA ALA A 40 -9.43 -10.70 -8.93
C ALA A 40 -9.02 -12.00 -8.21
N ASP A 41 -9.79 -12.38 -7.19
CA ASP A 41 -9.68 -13.63 -6.44
C ASP A 41 -8.26 -14.03 -5.97
N PRO A 42 -7.48 -13.11 -5.34
CA PRO A 42 -6.17 -13.47 -4.82
C PRO A 42 -6.26 -14.50 -3.68
N PRO A 43 -5.20 -15.30 -3.46
CA PRO A 43 -5.10 -16.12 -2.25
C PRO A 43 -5.19 -15.24 -1.00
N ALA A 44 -5.58 -15.84 0.13
CA ALA A 44 -5.59 -15.13 1.41
C ALA A 44 -4.18 -14.62 1.73
N GLY A 45 -4.03 -13.30 1.80
CA GLY A 45 -2.75 -12.67 2.13
C GLY A 45 -2.31 -12.97 3.55
N VAL A 46 -1.00 -12.99 3.77
CA VAL A 46 -0.40 -13.11 5.10
C VAL A 46 -0.19 -11.71 5.66
N HIS A 47 -0.71 -11.41 6.85
CA HIS A 47 -0.49 -10.11 7.49
C HIS A 47 0.98 -10.01 7.94
N VAL A 48 1.73 -9.08 7.36
CA VAL A 48 3.19 -8.97 7.59
C VAL A 48 3.59 -7.71 8.32
N TRP A 49 2.89 -6.59 8.12
CA TRP A 49 3.26 -5.31 8.72
C TRP A 49 2.06 -4.52 9.24
N ASP A 50 2.26 -3.82 10.34
CA ASP A 50 1.35 -2.80 10.87
C ASP A 50 2.02 -1.41 10.73
N ARG A 51 1.20 -0.38 10.49
CA ARG A 51 1.62 1.03 10.55
C ARG A 51 0.54 1.88 11.21
N LEU A 52 0.98 2.82 12.04
CA LEU A 52 0.13 3.86 12.60
C LEU A 52 0.70 5.23 12.26
N HIS A 53 0.00 5.98 11.42
CA HIS A 53 0.34 7.36 11.09
C HIS A 53 -0.74 8.28 11.66
N ILE A 54 -0.35 9.14 12.59
CA ILE A 54 -1.21 10.12 13.24
C ILE A 54 -0.78 11.52 12.80
N ILE A 55 -1.73 12.30 12.32
CA ILE A 55 -1.57 13.69 11.92
C ILE A 55 -2.28 14.56 12.97
N PRO A 56 -1.55 15.13 13.95
CA PRO A 56 -2.16 15.98 14.97
C PRO A 56 -2.50 17.36 14.42
N PHE A 57 -3.66 17.88 14.79
CA PHE A 57 -4.07 19.25 14.53
C PHE A 57 -3.83 20.14 15.76
N ILE A 58 -3.60 21.43 15.53
CA ILE A 58 -3.29 22.42 16.58
C ILE A 58 -4.45 22.57 17.58
N ASP A 59 -5.68 22.27 17.16
CA ASP A 59 -6.89 22.30 17.99
C ASP A 59 -7.09 21.06 18.86
N GLY A 60 -6.11 20.13 18.88
CA GLY A 60 -6.15 18.90 19.66
C GLY A 60 -6.93 17.75 19.00
N ARG A 61 -7.53 17.97 17.82
CA ARG A 61 -8.01 16.87 16.97
C ARG A 61 -6.84 16.18 16.28
N TRP A 62 -7.11 15.01 15.72
CA TRP A 62 -6.14 14.27 14.93
C TRP A 62 -6.85 13.61 13.75
N ASP A 63 -6.09 13.39 12.71
CA ASP A 63 -6.43 12.54 11.57
C ASP A 63 -5.35 11.45 11.44
N GLY A 64 -5.52 10.52 10.52
CA GLY A 64 -4.52 9.51 10.25
C GLY A 64 -5.08 8.16 9.85
N GLN A 65 -4.18 7.19 9.79
CA GLN A 65 -4.48 5.84 9.33
C GLN A 65 -3.76 4.81 10.19
N ARG A 66 -4.49 3.74 10.50
CA ARG A 66 -3.92 2.47 10.95
C ARG A 66 -4.01 1.50 9.80
N GLU A 67 -2.86 1.05 9.33
CA GLU A 67 -2.74 0.22 8.14
C GLU A 67 -2.25 -1.17 8.51
N ARG A 68 -2.71 -2.15 7.74
CA ARG A 68 -2.24 -3.52 7.75
C ARG A 68 -1.79 -3.91 6.36
N PHE A 69 -0.57 -4.40 6.24
CA PHE A 69 0.01 -4.81 4.97
C PHE A 69 0.00 -6.32 4.85
N PHE A 70 -0.46 -6.82 3.71
CA PHE A 70 -0.56 -8.25 3.44
C PHE A 70 0.37 -8.66 2.32
N LEU A 71 1.13 -9.73 2.53
CA LEU A 71 1.86 -10.41 1.47
C LEU A 71 0.89 -11.31 0.71
N VAL A 72 0.64 -10.99 -0.55
CA VAL A 72 -0.26 -11.73 -1.45
C VAL A 72 0.56 -12.31 -2.60
N PRO A 73 0.79 -13.64 -2.62
CA PRO A 73 1.41 -14.29 -3.77
C PRO A 73 0.50 -14.21 -4.99
N THR A 74 1.05 -13.85 -6.15
CA THR A 74 0.32 -13.79 -7.41
C THR A 74 1.26 -13.97 -8.60
N GLU A 75 0.72 -14.40 -9.72
CA GLU A 75 1.43 -14.33 -11.00
C GLU A 75 1.52 -12.87 -11.46
N ARG A 76 2.54 -12.53 -12.24
CA ARG A 76 2.66 -11.17 -12.77
C ARG A 76 1.55 -10.89 -13.78
N PHE A 77 0.86 -9.77 -13.60
CA PHE A 77 -0.16 -9.25 -14.53
C PHE A 77 0.12 -7.77 -14.84
N GLU A 78 -0.55 -7.23 -15.86
CA GLU A 78 -0.54 -5.79 -16.13
C GLU A 78 -1.60 -5.10 -15.28
N PRO A 79 -1.25 -4.15 -14.38
CA PRO A 79 -2.23 -3.47 -13.55
C PRO A 79 -3.34 -2.82 -14.37
N ALA A 80 -4.59 -3.16 -14.05
CA ALA A 80 -5.78 -2.72 -14.75
C ALA A 80 -6.79 -2.14 -13.75
N PRO A 81 -6.65 -0.87 -13.33
CA PRO A 81 -7.58 -0.23 -12.40
C PRO A 81 -8.99 -0.14 -13.00
N HIS A 82 -10.01 -0.21 -12.15
CA HIS A 82 -11.39 0.04 -12.56
C HIS A 82 -11.64 1.50 -12.93
N LEU A 83 -10.94 2.43 -12.27
CA LEU A 83 -11.01 3.85 -12.56
C LEU A 83 -10.22 4.20 -13.81
N THR A 84 -10.73 5.16 -14.57
CA THR A 84 -10.03 5.74 -15.70
C THR A 84 -8.88 6.64 -15.23
N TRP A 85 -7.88 6.87 -16.09
CA TRP A 85 -6.77 7.78 -15.76
C TRP A 85 -7.21 9.20 -15.35
N PRO A 86 -8.24 9.83 -15.96
CA PRO A 86 -8.76 11.10 -15.45
C PRO A 86 -9.29 11.05 -14.01
N GLU A 87 -9.98 9.97 -13.63
CA GLU A 87 -10.48 9.76 -12.26
C GLU A 87 -9.32 9.51 -11.29
N LEU A 88 -8.36 8.66 -11.67
CA LEU A 88 -7.14 8.43 -10.89
C LEU A 88 -6.33 9.71 -10.68
N ASN A 89 -6.15 10.52 -11.73
CA ASN A 89 -5.43 11.79 -11.64
C ASN A 89 -6.15 12.79 -10.71
N ALA A 90 -7.49 12.73 -10.62
CA ALA A 90 -8.27 13.56 -9.69
C ALA A 90 -8.01 13.16 -8.23
N GLU A 91 -7.70 11.89 -7.99
CA GLU A 91 -7.25 11.33 -6.70
C GLU A 91 -5.71 11.33 -6.56
N TYR A 92 -5.01 12.11 -7.39
CA TYR A 92 -3.56 12.27 -7.40
C TYR A 92 -2.75 11.01 -7.74
N VAL A 93 -3.36 9.96 -8.32
CA VAL A 93 -2.68 8.75 -8.79
C VAL A 93 -2.23 8.93 -10.24
N PHE A 94 -0.94 8.79 -10.49
CA PHE A 94 -0.34 9.04 -11.82
C PHE A 94 0.49 7.88 -12.37
N GLU A 95 0.61 6.78 -11.63
CA GLU A 95 1.32 5.59 -12.11
C GLU A 95 0.96 4.35 -11.30
N LEU A 96 0.78 3.23 -12.01
CA LEU A 96 0.67 1.89 -11.44
C LEU A 96 1.75 1.04 -12.11
N ARG A 97 2.58 0.38 -11.31
CA ARG A 97 3.59 -0.52 -11.85
C ARG A 97 4.03 -1.58 -10.86
N TRP A 98 4.50 -2.67 -11.42
CA TRP A 98 5.37 -3.60 -10.73
C TRP A 98 6.79 -3.03 -10.62
N TRP A 99 7.41 -3.26 -9.47
CA TRP A 99 8.81 -2.94 -9.21
C TRP A 99 9.62 -4.23 -9.11
N HIS A 100 10.81 -4.25 -9.70
CA HIS A 100 11.82 -5.23 -9.31
C HIS A 100 12.45 -4.79 -7.99
N LEU A 101 12.76 -5.73 -7.10
CA LEU A 101 13.30 -5.41 -5.78
C LEU A 101 14.61 -4.60 -5.85
N ASP A 102 15.43 -4.88 -6.86
CA ASP A 102 16.71 -4.19 -7.09
C ASP A 102 16.56 -2.73 -7.53
N GLU A 103 15.38 -2.34 -8.05
CA GLU A 103 15.07 -0.95 -8.40
C GLU A 103 14.66 -0.13 -7.18
N ILE A 104 14.29 -0.79 -6.07
CA ILE A 104 13.83 -0.14 -4.85
C ILE A 104 15.06 0.20 -3.99
N ALA A 105 15.65 1.36 -4.27
CA ALA A 105 16.77 1.91 -3.50
C ALA A 105 16.31 2.71 -2.27
N ASP A 106 17.22 2.85 -1.30
CA ASP A 106 17.00 3.74 -0.17
C ASP A 106 16.87 5.19 -0.66
N GLY A 107 15.97 5.95 -0.04
CA GLY A 107 15.71 7.36 -0.39
C GLY A 107 14.67 7.57 -1.49
N LEU A 108 14.18 6.51 -2.13
CA LEU A 108 12.95 6.62 -2.93
C LEU A 108 11.77 6.97 -2.01
N PRO A 109 10.81 7.79 -2.47
CA PRO A 109 9.77 8.34 -1.61
C PRO A 109 8.62 7.35 -1.38
N PHE A 110 8.95 6.16 -0.87
CA PHE A 110 7.96 5.17 -0.46
C PHE A 110 7.32 5.54 0.89
N VAL A 111 6.07 5.14 1.04
CA VAL A 111 5.34 5.14 2.31
C VAL A 111 4.88 3.71 2.58
N PRO A 112 5.23 3.13 3.74
CA PRO A 112 6.14 3.63 4.77
C PRO A 112 7.58 3.91 4.30
N ALA A 113 8.28 4.76 5.06
CA ALA A 113 9.72 4.94 4.90
C ALA A 113 10.49 3.63 5.16
N GLY A 114 11.70 3.49 4.61
CA GLY A 114 12.50 2.27 4.80
C GLY A 114 11.99 1.03 4.06
N MET A 115 11.01 1.19 3.15
CA MET A 115 10.38 0.12 2.37
C MET A 115 11.39 -0.83 1.71
N ALA A 116 12.51 -0.30 1.19
CA ALA A 116 13.56 -1.11 0.57
C ALA A 116 14.13 -2.18 1.52
N GLY A 117 14.38 -1.81 2.78
CA GLY A 117 14.85 -2.74 3.81
C GLY A 117 13.79 -3.76 4.21
N HIS A 118 12.54 -3.33 4.37
CA HIS A 118 11.42 -4.21 4.70
C HIS A 118 11.15 -5.26 3.62
N LEU A 119 11.12 -4.85 2.34
CA LEU A 119 10.93 -5.76 1.22
C LEU A 119 12.10 -6.74 1.05
N ARG A 120 13.35 -6.28 1.21
CA ARG A 120 14.53 -7.18 1.15
C ARG A 120 14.50 -8.23 2.25
N ARG A 121 14.13 -7.85 3.47
CA ARG A 121 13.96 -8.80 4.57
C ARG A 121 12.87 -9.81 4.25
N LEU A 122 11.71 -9.35 3.80
CA LEU A 122 10.59 -10.21 3.45
C LEU A 122 10.95 -11.21 2.33
N ALA A 123 11.71 -10.78 1.32
CA ALA A 123 12.17 -11.62 0.22
C ALA A 123 13.20 -12.67 0.67
N LEU A 124 14.11 -12.31 1.59
CA LEU A 124 15.18 -13.20 2.04
C LEU A 124 14.73 -14.18 3.13
N GLU A 125 13.93 -13.70 4.09
CA GLU A 125 13.57 -14.42 5.31
C GLU A 125 12.15 -15.00 5.26
N GLY A 126 11.32 -14.55 4.31
CA GLY A 126 9.90 -14.86 4.26
C GLY A 126 9.05 -14.00 5.21
N PRO A 127 7.73 -14.27 5.31
CA PRO A 127 6.85 -13.54 6.21
C PRO A 127 7.24 -13.76 7.67
N PRO A 128 7.18 -12.72 8.52
CA PRO A 128 7.47 -12.88 9.94
C PRO A 128 6.38 -13.73 10.63
N ASN A 129 6.73 -14.38 11.76
CA ASN A 129 5.79 -15.18 12.55
C ASN A 129 4.65 -14.34 13.17
N SER A 130 4.84 -13.03 13.27
CA SER A 130 3.85 -12.04 13.67
C SER A 130 4.09 -10.73 12.92
N PRO A 131 3.05 -9.92 12.66
CA PRO A 131 3.22 -8.61 12.04
C PRO A 131 4.22 -7.75 12.79
N ILE A 132 5.01 -6.97 12.05
CA ILE A 132 5.97 -6.02 12.62
C ILE A 132 5.55 -4.58 12.31
N GLU A 133 5.82 -3.67 13.23
CA GLU A 133 5.61 -2.23 13.03
C GLU A 133 6.67 -1.68 12.06
N VAL A 134 6.22 -1.06 10.96
CA VAL A 134 7.11 -0.52 9.91
C VAL A 134 7.28 1.01 9.95
N GLY A 135 6.77 1.65 11.01
CA GLY A 135 6.97 3.09 11.25
C GLY A 135 6.20 4.01 10.29
N VAL A 136 6.34 5.32 10.48
CA VAL A 136 5.67 6.37 9.69
C VAL A 136 6.43 6.69 8.42
#